data_AF-A0A933JEA5-F1
#
_entry.id   AF-A0A933JEA5-F1
#
_cell.length_a   1.000
_cell.length_b   1.000
_cell.length_c   1.000
_cell.angle_alpha   90.00
_cell.angle_beta   90.00
_cell.angle_gamma   90.00
#
_symmetry.space_group_name_H-M   'P 1'
#
loop_
_entity.id
_entity.type
_entity.pdbx_description
1 polymer ?
#
loop_
_entity_poly.entity_id
_entity_poly.type
_entity_poly.pdbx_seq_one_letter_code
_entity_poly.pdbx_strand_id
1 'polypeptide(L)'
;MSKAKITFESSIKDAEDLLAHFDSMPKPPPENAEVLKRAGLVMALTAWETYVEDRVREEVQARLKVVNGSYVGKFVTARLEDELRRFHNPNAEKTKKLFSDFLEVDVTAGWEWQHFDSLKVKKTLDELIAKRGDAVHRSKPSTAGAPPAPHLVKREDLEKSIRFLKGLVEATDRALVEP
;
A
#
# COMPACT_ATOMS: atom_id res chain seq x y z
N MET A 1 12.91 -13.45 3.50
CA MET A 1 11.92 -12.59 2.81
C MET A 1 10.56 -13.24 2.99
N SER A 2 9.54 -12.49 3.43
CA SER A 2 8.17 -13.02 3.59
C SER A 2 7.54 -13.37 2.24
N LYS A 3 6.52 -14.23 2.19
CA LYS A 3 5.82 -14.51 0.92
C LYS A 3 5.01 -13.27 0.50
N ALA A 4 4.45 -12.54 1.46
CA ALA A 4 3.75 -11.28 1.28
C ALA A 4 4.63 -10.26 0.54
N LYS A 5 5.91 -10.15 0.92
CA LYS A 5 6.86 -9.27 0.23
C LYS A 5 7.15 -9.73 -1.21
N ILE A 6 7.28 -11.03 -1.45
CA ILE A 6 7.44 -11.56 -2.83
C ILE A 6 6.21 -11.20 -3.69
N THR A 7 5.00 -11.41 -3.15
CA THR A 7 3.75 -11.04 -3.82
C THR A 7 3.70 -9.54 -4.10
N PHE A 8 4.06 -8.70 -3.12
CA PHE A 8 4.15 -7.25 -3.29
C PHE A 8 5.10 -6.85 -4.42
N GLU A 9 6.30 -7.43 -4.48
CA GLU A 9 7.28 -7.15 -5.54
C GLU A 9 6.78 -7.52 -6.93
N SER A 10 5.87 -8.50 -7.03
CA SER A 10 5.19 -8.81 -8.29
C SER A 10 4.08 -7.80 -8.58
N SER A 11 3.19 -7.53 -7.61
CA SER A 11 2.03 -6.66 -7.80
C SER A 11 2.40 -5.19 -8.03
N ILE A 12 3.48 -4.71 -7.41
CA ILE A 12 3.93 -3.32 -7.59
C ILE A 12 4.45 -3.06 -9.02
N LYS A 13 4.82 -4.10 -9.77
CA LYS A 13 5.27 -3.97 -11.17
C LYS A 13 4.16 -3.44 -12.07
N ASP A 14 2.90 -3.75 -11.81
CA ASP A 14 1.78 -3.20 -12.59
C ASP A 14 1.80 -1.66 -12.56
N ALA A 15 2.14 -1.06 -11.42
CA ALA A 15 2.29 0.39 -11.31
C ALA A 15 3.53 0.92 -12.03
N GLU A 16 4.62 0.16 -12.02
CA GLU A 16 5.87 0.49 -12.75
C GLU A 16 5.66 0.42 -14.26
N ASP A 17 4.98 -0.60 -14.75
CA ASP A 17 4.67 -0.81 -16.16
C ASP A 17 3.71 0.27 -16.68
N LEU A 18 2.68 0.65 -15.90
CA LEU A 18 1.80 1.77 -16.24
C LEU A 18 2.57 3.10 -16.35
N LEU A 19 3.54 3.33 -15.46
CA LEU A 19 4.40 4.50 -15.54
C LEU A 19 5.34 4.43 -16.76
N ALA A 20 5.93 3.28 -17.04
CA ALA A 20 6.80 3.07 -18.20
C ALA A 20 6.02 3.25 -19.52
N HIS A 21 4.79 2.75 -19.59
CA HIS A 21 3.90 2.97 -20.72
C HIS A 21 3.63 4.45 -20.93
N PHE A 22 3.33 5.21 -19.87
CA PHE A 22 3.19 6.66 -19.95
C PHE A 22 4.48 7.34 -20.46
N ASP A 23 5.64 6.96 -19.94
CA ASP A 23 6.94 7.53 -20.32
C ASP A 23 7.30 7.23 -21.80
N SER A 24 6.80 6.12 -22.36
CA SER A 24 7.01 5.73 -23.76
C SER A 24 6.11 6.44 -24.78
N MET A 25 5.13 7.23 -24.33
CA MET A 25 4.20 7.92 -25.23
C MET A 25 4.85 9.10 -25.98
N PRO A 26 4.34 9.45 -27.17
CA PRO A 26 4.76 10.66 -27.88
C PRO A 26 4.63 11.92 -27.02
N LYS A 27 5.50 12.91 -27.24
CA LYS A 27 5.47 14.20 -26.52
C LYS A 27 4.91 15.30 -27.43
N PRO A 28 3.89 16.08 -26.99
CA PRO A 28 3.19 15.95 -25.70
C PRO A 28 2.28 14.71 -25.66
N PRO A 29 2.12 14.08 -24.47
CA PRO A 29 1.24 12.93 -24.34
C PRO A 29 -0.23 13.31 -24.60
N PRO A 30 -1.06 12.37 -25.09
CA PRO A 30 -2.47 12.63 -25.32
C PRO A 30 -3.20 12.87 -23.98
N GLU A 31 -4.32 13.59 -24.02
CA GLU A 31 -5.07 14.00 -22.82
C GLU A 31 -5.50 12.81 -21.95
N ASN A 32 -5.87 11.69 -22.58
CA ASN A 32 -6.26 10.47 -21.88
C ASN A 32 -5.08 9.76 -21.18
N ALA A 33 -3.82 10.10 -21.49
CA ALA A 33 -2.64 9.47 -20.88
C ALA A 33 -2.57 9.65 -19.36
N GLU A 34 -3.26 10.65 -18.80
CA GLU A 34 -3.34 10.85 -17.35
C GLU A 34 -3.94 9.64 -16.62
N VAL A 35 -4.80 8.87 -17.29
CA VAL A 35 -5.42 7.67 -16.70
C VAL A 35 -4.37 6.64 -16.26
N LEU A 36 -3.25 6.53 -16.99
CA LEU A 36 -2.18 5.58 -16.65
C LEU A 36 -1.53 5.92 -15.33
N LYS A 37 -1.29 7.21 -15.06
CA LYS A 37 -0.70 7.65 -13.79
C LYS A 37 -1.66 7.48 -12.62
N ARG A 38 -2.95 7.76 -12.82
CA ARG A 38 -3.98 7.52 -11.79
C ARG A 38 -4.13 6.03 -11.50
N ALA A 39 -4.22 5.20 -12.54
CA ALA A 39 -4.27 3.75 -12.41
C ALA A 39 -3.02 3.21 -11.71
N GLY A 40 -1.83 3.72 -12.07
CA GLY A 40 -0.58 3.32 -11.43
C GLY A 40 -0.56 3.60 -9.92
N LEU A 41 -1.06 4.78 -9.49
CA LEU A 41 -1.16 5.09 -8.07
C LEU A 41 -2.14 4.15 -7.34
N VAL A 42 -3.27 3.83 -7.96
CA VAL A 42 -4.25 2.88 -7.42
C VAL A 42 -3.63 1.49 -7.29
N MET A 43 -3.00 0.97 -8.35
CA MET A 43 -2.35 -0.34 -8.33
C MET A 43 -1.24 -0.42 -7.28
N ALA A 44 -0.44 0.64 -7.13
CA ALA A 44 0.62 0.68 -6.12
C ALA A 44 0.05 0.57 -4.69
N LEU A 45 -1.04 1.28 -4.39
CA LEU A 45 -1.67 1.24 -3.08
C LEU A 45 -2.48 -0.03 -2.84
N THR A 46 -3.03 -0.64 -3.88
CA THR A 46 -3.62 -1.98 -3.80
C THR A 46 -2.54 -3.03 -3.49
N ALA A 47 -1.35 -2.94 -4.09
CA ALA A 47 -0.24 -3.83 -3.75
C ALA A 47 0.16 -3.69 -2.26
N TRP A 48 0.20 -2.46 -1.73
CA TRP A 48 0.42 -2.21 -0.30
C TRP A 48 -0.68 -2.84 0.57
N GLU A 49 -1.95 -2.71 0.18
CA GLU A 49 -3.08 -3.30 0.92
C GLU A 49 -3.00 -4.81 0.99
N THR A 50 -2.80 -5.47 -0.15
CA THR A 50 -2.57 -6.92 -0.19
C THR A 50 -1.36 -7.34 0.64
N TYR A 51 -0.26 -6.58 0.58
CA TYR A 51 0.91 -6.87 1.41
C TYR A 51 0.58 -6.87 2.91
N VAL A 52 -0.12 -5.85 3.41
CA VAL A 52 -0.44 -5.74 4.85
C VAL A 52 -1.31 -6.91 5.30
N GLU A 53 -2.34 -7.27 4.52
CA GLU A 53 -3.22 -8.39 4.80
C GLU A 53 -2.48 -9.74 4.81
N ASP A 54 -1.67 -10.00 3.78
CA ASP A 54 -0.89 -11.23 3.67
C ASP A 54 0.17 -11.31 4.76
N ARG A 55 0.82 -10.18 5.08
CA ARG A 55 1.92 -10.16 6.04
C ARG A 55 1.46 -10.49 7.46
N VAL A 56 0.34 -9.91 7.91
CA VAL A 56 -0.23 -10.24 9.22
C VAL A 56 -0.73 -11.69 9.24
N ARG A 57 -1.35 -12.16 8.15
CA ARG A 57 -1.83 -13.53 8.02
C ARG A 57 -0.69 -14.53 8.15
N GLU A 58 0.44 -14.28 7.48
CA GLU A 58 1.63 -15.11 7.57
C GLU A 58 2.17 -15.22 8.99
N GLU A 59 2.30 -14.09 9.71
CA GLU A 59 2.79 -14.11 11.09
C GLU A 59 1.83 -14.80 12.06
N VAL A 60 0.53 -14.52 11.96
CA VAL A 60 -0.47 -15.17 12.81
C VAL A 60 -0.45 -16.67 12.57
N GLN A 61 -0.42 -17.11 11.30
CA GLN A 61 -0.30 -18.54 10.98
C GLN A 61 1.00 -19.14 11.53
N ALA A 62 2.12 -18.43 11.48
CA ALA A 62 3.39 -18.89 12.03
C ALA A 62 3.32 -19.08 13.56
N ARG A 63 2.73 -18.12 14.29
CA ARG A 63 2.55 -18.19 15.76
C ARG A 63 1.56 -19.27 16.18
N LEU A 64 0.49 -19.47 15.39
CA LEU A 64 -0.53 -20.47 15.68
C LEU A 64 -0.14 -21.91 15.31
N LYS A 65 1.03 -22.15 14.70
CA LYS A 65 1.47 -23.50 14.28
C LYS A 65 1.36 -24.54 15.41
N VAL A 66 1.70 -24.17 16.64
CA VAL A 66 1.71 -25.07 17.81
C VAL A 66 0.30 -25.44 18.27
N VAL A 67 -0.67 -24.55 18.03
CA VAL A 67 -2.08 -24.73 18.43
C VAL A 67 -2.99 -24.98 17.23
N ASN A 68 -2.41 -25.37 16.09
CA ASN A 68 -3.17 -25.58 14.86
C ASN A 68 -4.20 -26.70 15.05
N GLY A 69 -5.43 -26.47 14.58
CA GLY A 69 -6.56 -27.39 14.75
C GLY A 69 -7.29 -27.29 16.09
N SER A 70 -6.71 -26.62 17.09
CA SER A 70 -7.40 -26.33 18.36
C SER A 70 -8.55 -25.33 18.19
N TYR A 71 -9.47 -25.30 19.15
CA TYR A 71 -10.53 -24.29 19.18
C TYR A 71 -9.97 -22.86 19.20
N VAL A 72 -8.94 -22.62 20.01
CA VAL A 72 -8.27 -21.31 20.11
C VAL A 72 -7.66 -20.91 18.78
N GLY A 73 -6.89 -21.79 18.13
CA GLY A 73 -6.29 -21.51 16.84
C GLY A 73 -7.32 -21.20 15.75
N LYS A 74 -8.43 -21.96 15.71
CA LYS A 74 -9.55 -21.71 14.79
C LYS A 74 -10.24 -20.37 15.08
N PHE A 75 -10.46 -20.04 16.35
CA PHE A 75 -11.08 -18.79 16.77
C PHE A 75 -10.25 -17.58 16.36
N VAL A 76 -8.94 -17.58 16.66
CA VAL A 76 -8.03 -16.48 16.30
C VAL A 76 -7.97 -16.31 14.77
N THR A 77 -7.86 -17.41 14.03
CA THR A 77 -7.85 -17.37 12.55
C THR A 77 -9.14 -16.79 11.99
N ALA A 78 -10.31 -17.25 12.49
CA ALA A 78 -11.60 -16.72 12.05
C ALA A 78 -11.76 -15.23 12.37
N ARG A 79 -11.32 -14.81 13.56
CA ARG A 79 -11.36 -13.40 13.97
C ARG A 79 -10.48 -12.53 13.08
N LEU A 80 -9.30 -13.01 12.70
CA LEU A 80 -8.41 -12.32 11.77
C LEU A 80 -9.07 -12.15 10.41
N GLU A 81 -9.60 -13.22 9.82
CA GLU A 81 -10.24 -13.14 8.50
C GLU A 81 -11.47 -12.21 8.50
N ASP A 82 -12.24 -12.16 9.59
CA ASP A 82 -13.34 -11.19 9.72
C ASP A 82 -12.86 -9.74 9.84
N GLU A 83 -11.71 -9.51 10.46
CA GLU A 83 -11.10 -8.18 10.51
C GLU A 83 -10.57 -7.77 9.13
N LEU A 84 -9.85 -8.67 8.44
CA LEU A 84 -9.28 -8.43 7.11
C LEU A 84 -10.36 -8.13 6.06
N ARG A 85 -11.53 -8.79 6.13
CA ARG A 85 -12.68 -8.49 5.24
C ARG A 85 -13.16 -7.04 5.31
N ARG A 86 -12.93 -6.36 6.43
CA ARG A 86 -13.34 -4.95 6.67
C ARG A 86 -12.15 -4.00 6.64
N PHE A 87 -10.96 -4.54 6.40
CA PHE A 87 -9.71 -3.81 6.48
C PHE A 87 -9.44 -3.10 5.16
N HIS A 88 -10.11 -1.96 4.97
CA HIS A 88 -9.91 -1.12 3.80
C HIS A 88 -9.07 0.11 4.15
N ASN A 89 -8.27 0.59 3.19
CA ASN A 89 -7.48 1.81 3.32
C ASN A 89 -6.45 1.70 4.47
N PRO A 90 -5.44 0.83 4.33
CA PRO A 90 -4.46 0.51 5.38
C PRO A 90 -3.51 1.67 5.66
N ASN A 91 -4.01 2.63 6.42
CA ASN A 91 -3.28 3.80 6.90
C ASN A 91 -2.39 3.43 8.10
N ALA A 92 -1.61 4.39 8.58
CA ALA A 92 -0.67 4.14 9.67
C ALA A 92 -1.37 3.55 10.92
N GLU A 93 -2.46 4.19 11.36
CA GLU A 93 -3.18 3.79 12.58
C GLU A 93 -3.86 2.42 12.43
N LYS A 94 -4.52 2.17 11.30
CA LYS A 94 -5.16 0.87 11.04
C LYS A 94 -4.13 -0.25 10.96
N THR A 95 -3.01 -0.01 10.30
CA THR A 95 -1.92 -0.99 10.20
C THR A 95 -1.31 -1.26 11.57
N LYS A 96 -1.00 -0.21 12.35
CA LYS A 96 -0.57 -0.34 13.73
C LYS A 96 -1.53 -1.20 14.56
N LYS A 97 -2.81 -0.85 14.53
CA LYS A 97 -3.86 -1.53 15.29
C LYS A 97 -3.94 -3.01 14.92
N LEU A 98 -3.97 -3.34 13.63
CA LEU A 98 -4.06 -4.71 13.15
C LEU A 98 -2.88 -5.57 13.64
N PHE A 99 -1.65 -5.03 13.55
CA PHE A 99 -0.47 -5.75 14.01
C PHE A 99 -0.40 -5.82 15.54
N SER A 100 -0.82 -4.79 16.26
CA SER A 100 -0.87 -4.80 17.73
C SER A 100 -1.92 -5.80 18.24
N ASP A 101 -3.12 -5.82 17.66
CA ASP A 101 -4.24 -6.65 18.12
C ASP A 101 -3.98 -8.15 17.90
N PHE A 102 -3.22 -8.54 16.87
CA PHE A 102 -2.97 -9.96 16.54
C PHE A 102 -1.55 -10.46 16.81
N LEU A 103 -0.56 -9.56 16.83
CA LEU A 103 0.86 -9.91 16.96
C LEU A 103 1.53 -9.20 18.13
N GLU A 104 0.85 -8.33 18.86
CA GLU A 104 1.41 -7.57 19.99
C GLU A 104 2.65 -6.74 19.59
N VAL A 105 2.74 -6.32 18.33
CA VAL A 105 3.86 -5.55 17.77
C VAL A 105 3.36 -4.27 17.13
N ASP A 106 3.97 -3.13 17.47
CA ASP A 106 3.80 -1.87 16.74
C ASP A 106 4.82 -1.79 15.59
N VAL A 107 4.48 -2.37 14.45
CA VAL A 107 5.34 -2.33 13.24
C VAL A 107 5.65 -0.91 12.77
N THR A 108 4.79 0.06 13.12
CA THR A 108 4.97 1.45 12.68
C THR A 108 6.05 2.18 13.47
N ALA A 109 6.48 1.64 14.61
CA ALA A 109 7.63 2.16 15.36
C ALA A 109 8.94 1.95 14.57
N GLY A 110 9.08 0.83 13.85
CA GLY A 110 10.25 0.51 13.03
C GLY A 110 10.22 1.07 11.60
N TRP A 111 9.21 1.88 11.27
CA TRP A 111 9.07 2.54 9.97
C TRP A 111 10.06 3.68 9.80
N GLU A 112 11.32 3.35 9.58
CA GLU A 112 12.37 4.32 9.35
C GLU A 112 13.39 3.83 8.33
N TRP A 113 13.89 4.76 7.53
CA TRP A 113 15.00 4.54 6.59
C TRP A 113 15.59 5.89 6.19
N GLN A 114 16.54 5.89 5.26
CA GLN A 114 17.25 7.10 4.86
C GLN A 114 16.28 8.25 4.53
N HIS A 115 16.39 9.35 5.28
CA HIS A 115 15.55 10.57 5.15
C HIS A 115 14.05 10.41 5.49
N PHE A 116 13.67 9.32 6.13
CA PHE A 116 12.31 9.01 6.59
C PHE A 116 12.34 8.52 8.04
N ASP A 117 11.91 9.38 8.97
CA ASP A 117 11.57 8.96 10.33
C ASP A 117 10.14 8.41 10.41
N SER A 118 9.81 7.69 11.49
CA SER A 118 8.49 7.07 11.70
C SER A 118 7.32 8.05 11.55
N LEU A 119 7.44 9.28 12.06
CA LEU A 119 6.37 10.27 11.96
C LEU A 119 6.14 10.69 10.51
N LYS A 120 7.22 10.95 9.79
CA LYS A 120 7.18 11.32 8.37
C LYS A 120 6.64 10.17 7.52
N VAL A 121 7.00 8.92 7.80
CA VAL A 121 6.48 7.75 7.08
C VAL A 121 4.97 7.62 7.27
N LYS A 122 4.50 7.67 8.52
CA LYS A 122 3.07 7.60 8.86
C LYS A 122 2.28 8.67 8.13
N LYS A 123 2.74 9.93 8.21
CA LYS A 123 2.13 11.05 7.50
C LYS A 123 2.10 10.85 5.98
N THR A 124 3.22 10.41 5.40
CA THR A 124 3.33 10.19 3.95
C THR A 124 2.37 9.10 3.47
N LEU A 125 2.25 8.00 4.21
CA LEU A 125 1.30 6.92 3.89
C LEU A 125 -0.15 7.42 3.93
N ASP A 126 -0.53 8.14 4.98
CA ASP A 126 -1.88 8.66 5.14
C ASP A 126 -2.25 9.65 4.01
N GLU A 127 -1.30 10.51 3.62
CA GLU A 127 -1.44 11.42 2.47
C GLU A 127 -1.61 10.65 1.15
N LEU A 128 -0.86 9.56 0.93
CA LEU A 128 -1.00 8.72 -0.27
C LEU A 128 -2.36 8.03 -0.33
N ILE A 129 -2.86 7.52 0.79
CA ILE A 129 -4.19 6.89 0.86
C ILE A 129 -5.30 7.89 0.56
N ALA A 130 -5.19 9.12 1.09
CA ALA A 130 -6.11 10.20 0.74
C ALA A 130 -6.06 10.51 -0.77
N LYS A 131 -4.85 10.60 -1.34
CA LYS A 131 -4.63 10.85 -2.78
C LYS A 131 -5.20 9.74 -3.66
N ARG A 132 -5.19 8.48 -3.20
CA ARG A 132 -5.86 7.37 -3.89
C ARG A 132 -7.36 7.59 -4.00
N GLY A 133 -8.00 8.03 -2.91
CA GLY A 133 -9.42 8.35 -2.89
C GLY A 133 -9.76 9.41 -3.92
N ASP A 134 -8.95 10.48 -3.99
CA ASP A 134 -9.09 11.51 -5.02
C ASP A 134 -8.90 10.96 -6.43
N ALA A 135 -7.87 10.12 -6.65
CA ALA A 135 -7.57 9.53 -7.95
C ALA A 135 -8.69 8.67 -8.52
N VAL A 136 -9.42 7.96 -7.64
CA VAL A 136 -10.55 7.09 -8.02
C VAL A 136 -11.84 7.89 -8.17
N HIS A 137 -12.15 8.80 -7.26
CA HIS A 137 -13.47 9.45 -7.21
C HIS A 137 -13.57 10.76 -8.00
N ARG A 138 -12.44 11.42 -8.28
CA ARG A 138 -12.41 12.77 -8.88
C ARG A 138 -11.81 12.78 -10.28
N SER A 139 -12.14 11.80 -11.13
CA SER A 139 -11.89 11.91 -12.57
C SER A 139 -12.73 13.07 -13.13
N LYS A 140 -12.10 14.20 -13.44
CA LYS A 140 -12.82 15.43 -13.83
C LYS A 140 -13.52 15.24 -15.18
N PRO A 141 -14.82 15.56 -15.29
CA PRO A 141 -15.43 15.76 -16.60
C PRO A 141 -14.81 17.01 -17.25
N SER A 142 -14.46 16.92 -18.53
CA SER A 142 -13.98 18.05 -19.31
C SER A 142 -15.09 19.10 -19.42
N THR A 143 -15.00 20.21 -18.68
CA THR A 143 -15.91 21.34 -18.85
C THR A 143 -15.50 22.14 -20.08
N ALA A 144 -16.37 22.18 -21.09
CA ALA A 144 -16.15 22.94 -22.32
C ALA A 144 -15.91 24.43 -21.99
N GLY A 145 -14.77 24.97 -22.45
CA GLY A 145 -14.41 26.38 -22.30
C GLY A 145 -13.53 26.74 -21.09
N ALA A 146 -13.24 25.80 -20.19
CA ALA A 146 -12.25 26.01 -19.12
C ALA A 146 -10.85 25.56 -19.57
N PRO A 147 -9.77 26.24 -19.15
CA PRO A 147 -8.42 25.75 -19.39
C PRO A 147 -8.23 24.37 -18.74
N PRO A 148 -7.43 23.48 -19.36
CA PRO A 148 -7.22 22.13 -18.84
C PRO A 148 -6.66 22.21 -17.42
N ALA A 149 -7.38 21.59 -16.49
CA ALA A 149 -6.98 21.57 -15.10
C ALA A 149 -5.65 20.79 -14.94
N PRO A 150 -4.81 21.14 -13.95
CA PRO A 150 -3.58 20.41 -13.71
C PRO A 150 -3.88 18.93 -13.43
N HIS A 151 -3.03 18.05 -13.96
CA HIS A 151 -3.08 16.61 -13.72
C HIS A 151 -3.11 16.31 -12.21
N LEU A 152 -4.01 15.44 -11.79
CA LEU A 152 -4.19 15.07 -10.39
C LEU A 152 -2.99 14.26 -9.87
N VAL A 153 -2.46 13.39 -10.72
CA VAL A 153 -1.24 12.61 -10.43
C VAL A 153 -0.16 12.99 -11.44
N LYS A 154 0.94 13.56 -10.93
CA LYS A 154 2.14 13.84 -11.73
C LYS A 154 2.99 12.58 -11.87
N ARG A 155 3.84 12.55 -12.88
CA ARG A 155 4.74 11.42 -13.14
C ARG A 155 5.69 11.21 -11.95
N GLU A 156 6.30 12.29 -11.48
CA GLU A 156 7.26 12.29 -10.37
C GLU A 156 6.60 11.87 -9.06
N ASP A 157 5.32 12.23 -8.89
CA ASP A 157 4.54 11.81 -7.71
C ASP A 157 4.33 10.30 -7.71
N LEU A 158 3.97 9.71 -8.85
CA LEU A 158 3.78 8.26 -8.95
C LEU A 158 5.10 7.52 -8.70
N GLU A 159 6.18 7.93 -9.34
CA GLU A 159 7.49 7.32 -9.14
C GLU A 159 7.93 7.37 -7.67
N LYS A 160 7.77 8.53 -7.01
CA LYS A 160 8.08 8.67 -5.57
C LYS A 160 7.18 7.79 -4.72
N SER A 161 5.90 7.65 -5.07
CA SER A 161 4.95 6.78 -4.34
C SER A 161 5.38 5.32 -4.41
N ILE A 162 5.74 4.83 -5.61
CA ILE A 162 6.24 3.45 -5.80
C ILE A 162 7.49 3.20 -4.95
N ARG A 163 8.48 4.10 -5.01
CA ARG A 163 9.71 3.98 -4.22
C ARG A 163 9.45 4.01 -2.72
N PHE A 164 8.55 4.90 -2.28
CA PHE A 164 8.14 5.00 -0.88
C PHE A 164 7.51 3.70 -0.38
N LEU A 165 6.57 3.12 -1.13
CA LEU A 165 5.89 1.88 -0.74
C LEU A 165 6.86 0.69 -0.70
N LYS A 166 7.82 0.62 -1.62
CA LYS A 166 8.91 -0.38 -1.54
C LYS A 166 9.70 -0.24 -0.24
N GLY A 167 10.10 0.97 0.13
CA GLY A 167 10.79 1.23 1.41
C GLY A 167 9.94 0.90 2.63
N LEU A 168 8.63 1.19 2.58
CA LEU A 168 7.68 0.89 3.65
C LEU A 168 7.53 -0.61 3.90
N VAL A 169 7.45 -1.42 2.83
CA VAL A 169 7.41 -2.88 2.92
C VAL A 169 8.69 -3.44 3.55
N GLU A 170 9.86 -2.93 3.15
CA GLU A 170 11.14 -3.33 3.75
C GLU A 170 11.18 -3.02 5.26
N ALA A 171 10.77 -1.81 5.65
CA ALA A 171 10.76 -1.39 7.04
C ALA A 171 9.76 -2.20 7.87
N THR A 172 8.60 -2.55 7.30
CA THR A 172 7.58 -3.38 7.95
C THR A 172 8.08 -4.81 8.17
N ASP A 173 8.73 -5.42 7.17
CA ASP A 173 9.34 -6.75 7.30
C ASP A 173 10.42 -6.76 8.38
N ARG A 174 11.28 -5.73 8.42
CA ARG A 174 12.35 -5.61 9.43
C ARG A 174 11.79 -5.48 10.84
N ALA A 175 10.77 -4.64 11.05
CA ALA A 175 10.13 -4.45 12.35
C ALA A 175 9.48 -5.73 12.94
N LEU A 176 9.25 -6.76 12.12
CA LEU A 176 8.72 -8.05 12.56
C LEU A 176 9.83 -9.07 12.89
N VAL A 177 11.04 -8.88 12.37
CA VAL A 177 12.21 -9.71 12.65
C VAL A 177 12.94 -9.22 13.92
N GLU A 178 12.91 -7.91 14.15
CA GLU A 178 13.51 -7.23 15.30
C GLU A 178 12.39 -6.56 16.14
N PRO A 179 11.49 -7.33 16.77
CA PRO A 179 10.36 -6.77 17.53
C PRO A 179 10.77 -6.00 18.78
#